data_AF-V9IF03-F1
#
_entry.id   AF-V9IF03-F1
#
_cell.length_a   1.000
_cell.length_b   1.000
_cell.length_c   1.000
_cell.angle_alpha   90.00
_cell.angle_beta   90.00
_cell.angle_gamma   90.00
#
_symmetry.space_group_name_H-M   'P 1'
#
loop_
_entity.id
_entity.type
_entity.pdbx_description
1 polymer ?
#
loop_
_entity_poly.entity_id
_entity_poly.type
_entity_poly.pdbx_seq_one_letter_code
_entity_poly.pdbx_strand_id
1 'polypeptide(L)'
;MLQRILNELEALEPPSAELGTKIKTVSERATLFRIAASAMVNASNEYLQLAQQQEPKWKKMLQHERDQKVRIEKMVEQLARQHSHLEEAAQHALPSAVPTGGHRTSHTTVTTSPSEDEEDNAEFYDAQESDTFTLSIPGVPTNNSRDRTDSQGSDDGSSSEGDQTPLPLSETATTNSFRIVTDSTVVTPVTAPNTDNLDNTNWESNNGCTGSTGVTGYRRKRRTRVPEKPNYPLNLWSIMKNCIGKDLSKIPMPVNFSEPLSMLQRLTEDYEYADILDRAAECKDICEQMAYVAAFTISSYSTTASRTGKPFNPLLGETYECDRVEDLGWRAISEQVSHHPPMLAQHCEGRNWRCWQEFTMASKFRGKYLQVIPLGTAHLEIDGTHHYTWRKVTTTVHNIIVGKLWVDQSGDTDIVNHKEGIKCHLKYTPYSYFSRDSQRKVKGIVMNSDNEVKWVVQGTWDSKIEIAPVISTSGTLDNPVYKTGPYILAWKRRMPCEDSEKYYNFTELACQLNELEEGVAPTDSRFRPDQRLMENGEWDKANAEKLRLEEKQRASRRAREHEAEKAAAQGLPYETYEPLWFKKEQDPYTDSLCYVYNGEYWECKSKGDWSRCPNIF
;
A
#
# COMPACT_ATOMS: atom_id res chain seq x y z
N MET A 1 7.37 55.94 7.99
CA MET A 1 6.37 56.57 7.10
C MET A 1 4.95 56.21 7.53
N LEU A 2 4.50 54.95 7.39
CA LEU A 2 3.10 54.54 7.68
C LEU A 2 2.59 54.96 9.08
N GLN A 3 3.39 54.79 10.15
CA GLN A 3 3.00 55.20 11.51
C GLN A 3 2.71 56.71 11.63
N ARG A 4 3.44 57.56 10.90
CA ARG A 4 3.22 59.00 10.91
C ARG A 4 1.90 59.36 10.22
N ILE A 5 1.61 58.71 9.10
CA ILE A 5 0.35 58.89 8.35
C ILE A 5 -0.85 58.41 9.17
N LEU A 6 -0.72 57.30 9.92
CA LEU A 6 -1.75 56.84 10.86
C LEU A 6 -2.04 57.89 11.94
N ASN A 7 -1.01 58.41 12.60
CA ASN A 7 -1.17 59.44 13.63
C ASN A 7 -1.75 60.75 13.06
N GLU A 8 -1.36 61.15 11.84
CA GLU A 8 -1.95 62.30 11.12
C GLU A 8 -3.42 62.06 10.74
N LEU A 9 -3.82 60.82 10.47
CA LEU A 9 -5.19 60.43 10.14
C LEU A 9 -6.11 60.39 11.37
N GLU A 10 -5.58 59.98 12.53
CA GLU A 10 -6.30 59.95 13.82
C GLU A 10 -6.52 61.35 14.43
N ALA A 11 -5.74 62.35 14.01
CA ALA A 11 -5.85 63.74 14.45
C ALA A 11 -6.90 64.57 13.69
N LEU A 12 -7.61 63.99 12.72
CA LEU A 12 -8.62 64.68 11.90
C LEU A 12 -10.02 64.52 12.49
N GLU A 13 -10.67 65.63 12.87
CA GLU A 13 -12.11 65.62 13.17
C GLU A 13 -12.93 65.45 11.88
N PRO A 14 -13.78 64.39 11.77
CA PRO A 14 -14.49 64.10 10.54
C PRO A 14 -15.73 65.01 10.38
N PRO A 15 -15.87 65.75 9.25
CA PRO A 15 -17.00 66.66 9.03
C PRO A 15 -18.36 65.96 8.80
N SER A 16 -18.40 64.62 8.71
CA SER A 16 -19.65 63.85 8.72
C SER A 16 -19.45 62.45 9.31
N ALA A 17 -20.52 61.88 9.88
CA ALA A 17 -20.48 60.56 10.50
C ALA A 17 -20.12 59.44 9.50
N GLU A 18 -20.56 59.54 8.25
CA GLU A 18 -20.23 58.57 7.20
C GLU A 18 -18.76 58.64 6.76
N LEU A 19 -18.14 59.82 6.81
CA LEU A 19 -16.71 59.95 6.53
C LEU A 19 -15.87 59.46 7.73
N GLY A 20 -16.32 59.71 8.96
CA GLY A 20 -15.68 59.20 10.18
C GLY A 20 -15.62 57.67 10.25
N THR A 21 -16.69 56.96 9.87
CA THR A 21 -16.67 55.49 9.82
C THR A 21 -15.70 54.96 8.76
N LYS A 22 -15.64 55.59 7.58
CA LYS A 22 -14.68 55.23 6.52
C LYS A 22 -13.23 55.46 6.95
N ILE A 23 -12.92 56.59 7.60
CA ILE A 23 -11.59 56.88 8.17
C ILE A 23 -11.20 55.82 9.20
N LYS A 24 -12.12 55.46 10.12
CA LYS A 24 -11.87 54.43 11.14
C LYS A 24 -11.53 53.07 10.51
N THR A 25 -12.31 52.62 9.52
CA THR A 25 -12.05 51.37 8.79
C THR A 25 -10.69 51.38 8.06
N VAL A 26 -10.27 52.53 7.54
CA VAL A 26 -8.94 52.68 6.90
C VAL A 26 -7.82 52.61 7.96
N SER A 27 -7.96 53.27 9.12
CA SER A 27 -6.98 53.20 10.20
C SER A 27 -6.82 51.77 10.76
N GLU A 28 -7.93 51.06 10.97
CA GLU A 28 -7.93 49.66 11.42
C GLU A 28 -7.18 48.75 10.44
N ARG A 29 -7.48 48.86 9.13
CA ARG A 29 -6.80 48.07 8.08
C ARG A 29 -5.32 48.43 7.94
N ALA A 30 -4.96 49.70 8.00
CA ALA A 30 -3.56 50.15 7.95
C ALA A 30 -2.77 49.71 9.19
N THR A 31 -3.41 49.66 10.36
CA THR A 31 -2.83 49.12 11.60
C THR A 31 -2.60 47.61 11.53
N LEU A 32 -3.57 46.84 11.02
CA LEU A 32 -3.39 45.39 10.77
C LEU A 32 -2.27 45.12 9.77
N PHE A 33 -2.20 45.88 8.68
CA PHE A 33 -1.11 45.78 7.70
C PHE A 33 0.26 46.08 8.34
N ARG A 34 0.36 47.09 9.20
CA ARG A 34 1.58 47.41 9.97
C ARG A 34 2.03 46.24 10.84
N ILE A 35 1.12 45.62 11.58
CA ILE A 35 1.42 44.48 12.47
C ILE A 35 1.92 43.29 11.64
N ALA A 36 1.23 42.95 10.54
CA ALA A 36 1.64 41.87 9.65
C ALA A 36 3.01 42.12 8.99
N ALA A 37 3.28 43.34 8.55
CA ALA A 37 4.58 43.72 7.97
C ALA A 37 5.71 43.64 9.01
N SER A 38 5.51 44.13 10.23
CA SER A 38 6.49 43.99 11.32
C SER A 38 6.75 42.54 11.69
N ALA A 39 5.71 41.70 11.77
CA ALA A 39 5.87 40.26 12.03
C ALA A 39 6.68 39.56 10.91
N MET A 40 6.42 39.91 9.65
CA MET A 40 7.14 39.37 8.49
C MET A 40 8.62 39.77 8.48
N VAL A 41 8.94 41.03 8.83
CA VAL A 41 10.33 41.51 8.96
C VAL A 41 11.05 40.79 10.11
N ASN A 42 10.40 40.60 11.25
CA ASN A 42 10.98 39.88 12.40
C ASN A 42 11.26 38.41 12.04
N ALA A 43 10.30 37.70 11.47
CA ALA A 43 10.48 36.31 11.02
C ALA A 43 11.59 36.18 9.94
N SER A 44 11.73 37.18 9.06
CA SER A 44 12.82 37.22 8.07
C SER A 44 14.20 37.40 8.73
N ASN A 45 14.28 38.22 9.78
CA ASN A 45 15.52 38.41 10.56
C ASN A 45 15.88 37.17 11.38
N GLU A 46 14.91 36.51 12.02
CA GLU A 46 15.10 35.24 12.73
C GLU A 46 15.59 34.14 11.79
N TYR A 47 14.98 34.02 10.60
CA TYR A 47 15.44 33.09 9.56
C TYR A 47 16.88 33.41 9.11
N LEU A 48 17.21 34.69 8.90
CA LEU A 48 18.56 35.10 8.48
C LEU A 48 19.61 34.78 9.57
N GLN A 49 19.32 35.04 10.85
CA GLN A 49 20.19 34.69 11.96
C GLN A 49 20.38 33.16 12.07
N LEU A 50 19.30 32.38 11.95
CA LEU A 50 19.36 30.93 11.98
C LEU A 50 20.20 30.38 10.82
N ALA A 51 19.99 30.91 9.60
CA ALA A 51 20.78 30.52 8.42
C ALA A 51 22.28 30.82 8.62
N GLN A 52 22.62 32.03 9.08
CA GLN A 52 24.01 32.41 9.38
C GLN A 52 24.65 31.56 10.49
N GLN A 53 23.86 31.10 11.47
CA GLN A 53 24.35 30.23 12.54
C GLN A 53 24.59 28.78 12.08
N GLN A 54 23.79 28.27 11.14
CA GLN A 54 23.88 26.88 10.66
C GLN A 54 24.84 26.73 9.45
N GLU A 55 25.00 27.75 8.62
CA GLU A 55 25.89 27.72 7.44
C GLU A 55 27.32 27.22 7.74
N PRO A 56 28.02 27.64 8.83
CA PRO A 56 29.36 27.13 9.14
C PRO A 56 29.36 25.66 9.54
N LYS A 57 28.29 25.16 10.18
CA LYS A 57 28.14 23.75 10.54
C LYS A 57 27.92 22.91 9.28
N TRP A 58 27.03 23.35 8.39
CA TRP A 58 26.78 22.66 7.13
C TRP A 58 27.99 22.67 6.19
N LYS A 59 28.74 23.77 6.12
CA LYS A 59 30.02 23.81 5.39
C LYS A 59 31.04 22.81 5.94
N LYS A 60 31.19 22.70 7.26
CA LYS A 60 32.06 21.70 7.91
C LYS A 60 31.60 20.26 7.64
N MET A 61 30.29 20.00 7.74
CA MET A 61 29.72 18.68 7.49
C MET A 61 29.88 18.26 6.02
N LEU A 62 29.57 19.16 5.08
CA LEU A 62 29.75 18.91 3.64
C LEU A 62 31.23 18.71 3.26
N GLN A 63 32.16 19.41 3.92
CA GLN A 63 33.59 19.17 3.73
C GLN A 63 34.01 17.80 4.29
N HIS A 64 33.49 17.41 5.46
CA HIS A 64 33.75 16.09 6.03
C HIS A 64 33.26 14.95 5.11
N GLU A 65 32.06 15.08 4.55
CA GLU A 65 31.50 14.14 3.55
C GLU A 65 32.39 14.05 2.30
N ARG A 66 32.88 15.20 1.78
CA ARG A 66 33.85 15.22 0.66
C ARG A 66 35.16 14.53 1.02
N ASP A 67 35.70 14.79 2.21
CA ASP A 67 36.96 14.21 2.67
C ASP A 67 36.82 12.71 3.03
N GLN A 68 35.61 12.25 3.38
CA GLN A 68 35.29 10.82 3.46
C GLN A 68 35.21 10.19 2.07
N LYS A 69 34.46 10.79 1.13
CA LYS A 69 34.34 10.29 -0.25
C LYS A 69 35.71 10.11 -0.91
N VAL A 70 36.58 11.12 -0.86
CA VAL A 70 37.94 11.03 -1.43
C VAL A 70 38.80 9.95 -0.75
N ARG A 71 38.59 9.67 0.54
CA ARG A 71 39.27 8.55 1.22
C ARG A 71 38.74 7.20 0.78
N ILE A 72 37.43 7.06 0.59
CA ILE A 72 36.80 5.83 0.09
C ILE A 72 37.22 5.57 -1.35
N GLU A 73 37.23 6.58 -2.23
CA GLU A 73 37.70 6.46 -3.61
C GLU A 73 39.15 5.94 -3.67
N LYS A 74 40.06 6.51 -2.87
CA LYS A 74 41.45 6.01 -2.76
C LYS A 74 41.56 4.60 -2.21
N MET A 75 40.70 4.22 -1.25
CA MET A 75 40.68 2.88 -0.67
C MET A 75 40.18 1.84 -1.68
N VAL A 76 39.15 2.18 -2.46
CA VAL A 76 38.64 1.36 -3.57
C VAL A 76 39.69 1.23 -4.67
N GLU A 77 40.37 2.30 -5.05
CA GLU A 77 41.46 2.26 -6.03
C GLU A 77 42.63 1.37 -5.55
N GLN A 78 42.99 1.43 -4.27
CA GLN A 78 44.01 0.57 -3.68
C GLN A 78 43.57 -0.91 -3.64
N LEU A 79 42.31 -1.18 -3.29
CA LEU A 79 41.73 -2.53 -3.33
C LEU A 79 41.69 -3.10 -4.75
N ALA A 80 41.32 -2.30 -5.75
CA ALA A 80 41.32 -2.70 -7.15
C ALA A 80 42.74 -3.08 -7.62
N ARG A 81 43.75 -2.27 -7.31
CA ARG A 81 45.16 -2.59 -7.62
C ARG A 81 45.63 -3.87 -6.91
N GLN A 82 45.19 -4.10 -5.67
CA GLN A 82 45.49 -5.35 -4.95
C GLN A 82 44.79 -6.57 -5.58
N HIS A 83 43.55 -6.41 -6.06
CA HIS A 83 42.82 -7.45 -6.79
C HIS A 83 43.57 -7.83 -8.07
N SER A 84 43.91 -6.85 -8.91
CA SER A 84 44.65 -7.11 -10.16
C SER A 84 46.00 -7.80 -9.91
N HIS A 85 46.74 -7.42 -8.87
CA HIS A 85 47.98 -8.11 -8.50
C HIS A 85 47.75 -9.56 -8.02
N LEU A 86 46.68 -9.82 -7.27
CA LEU A 86 46.31 -11.17 -6.83
C LEU A 86 45.86 -12.05 -7.99
N GLU A 87 45.13 -11.47 -8.95
CA GLU A 87 44.61 -12.11 -10.15
C GLU A 87 45.74 -12.47 -11.13
N GLU A 88 46.66 -11.54 -11.39
CA GLU A 88 47.88 -11.76 -12.19
C GLU A 88 48.78 -12.83 -11.54
N ALA A 89 48.96 -12.78 -10.20
CA ALA A 89 49.68 -13.81 -9.47
C ALA A 89 49.00 -15.20 -9.51
N ALA A 90 47.66 -15.24 -9.50
CA ALA A 90 46.90 -16.48 -9.62
C ALA A 90 46.99 -17.08 -11.04
N GLN A 91 46.94 -16.24 -12.08
CA GLN A 91 47.13 -16.66 -13.48
C GLN A 91 48.54 -17.21 -13.71
N HIS A 92 49.58 -16.59 -13.13
CA HIS A 92 50.95 -17.11 -13.18
C HIS A 92 51.19 -18.38 -12.35
N ALA A 93 50.28 -18.74 -11.43
CA ALA A 93 50.38 -19.96 -10.63
C ALA A 93 49.71 -21.20 -11.28
N LEU A 94 49.01 -21.04 -12.41
CA LEU A 94 48.33 -22.12 -13.13
C LEU A 94 49.28 -22.81 -14.14
N PRO A 95 49.42 -24.16 -14.12
CA PRO A 95 50.24 -24.86 -15.11
C PRO A 95 49.60 -24.86 -16.51
N SER A 96 50.32 -24.37 -17.52
CA SER A 96 49.83 -24.34 -18.91
C SER A 96 49.55 -25.74 -19.47
N ALA A 97 48.28 -26.02 -19.77
CA ALA A 97 47.87 -27.16 -20.58
C ALA A 97 48.09 -26.86 -22.09
N VAL A 98 48.57 -27.86 -22.83
CA VAL A 98 48.93 -27.76 -24.24
C VAL A 98 47.69 -27.88 -25.15
N PRO A 99 47.45 -26.96 -26.10
CA PRO A 99 46.48 -27.16 -27.18
C PRO A 99 47.15 -27.75 -28.44
N THR A 100 46.47 -28.69 -29.09
CA THR A 100 46.92 -29.35 -30.34
C THR A 100 46.07 -28.96 -31.55
N GLY A 101 46.73 -28.76 -32.71
CA GLY A 101 46.16 -29.04 -34.04
C GLY A 101 45.20 -28.01 -34.66
N GLY A 102 45.75 -26.97 -35.28
CA GLY A 102 44.96 -25.94 -36.00
C GLY A 102 44.49 -26.27 -37.42
N HIS A 103 43.99 -25.24 -38.11
CA HIS A 103 44.04 -25.14 -39.58
C HIS A 103 44.09 -23.67 -40.02
N ARG A 104 44.85 -23.38 -41.09
CA ARG A 104 44.91 -22.08 -41.78
C ARG A 104 44.05 -22.09 -43.05
N THR A 105 43.41 -20.97 -43.36
CA THR A 105 43.34 -20.42 -44.74
C THR A 105 43.37 -18.88 -44.69
N SER A 106 43.82 -18.25 -45.76
CA SER A 106 44.17 -16.82 -45.89
C SER A 106 43.10 -15.99 -46.59
N HIS A 107 43.01 -14.68 -46.32
CA HIS A 107 43.05 -13.66 -47.41
C HIS A 107 43.20 -12.19 -46.95
N THR A 108 44.21 -11.53 -47.53
CA THR A 108 44.33 -10.09 -47.91
C THR A 108 44.09 -8.90 -46.96
N THR A 109 45.00 -7.94 -47.07
CA THR A 109 45.11 -6.65 -46.35
C THR A 109 44.21 -5.53 -46.88
N VAL A 110 43.61 -4.74 -45.98
CA VAL A 110 43.34 -3.29 -46.18
C VAL A 110 43.65 -2.55 -44.87
N THR A 111 44.29 -1.39 -44.98
CA THR A 111 44.68 -0.50 -43.86
C THR A 111 43.65 0.62 -43.64
N THR A 112 43.11 0.76 -42.43
CA THR A 112 42.48 2.00 -41.93
C THR A 112 42.59 2.09 -40.40
N SER A 113 42.55 3.33 -39.89
CA SER A 113 42.85 3.75 -38.51
C SER A 113 41.94 3.15 -37.42
N PRO A 114 42.37 3.13 -36.14
CA PRO A 114 41.56 2.61 -35.04
C PRO A 114 40.43 3.58 -34.67
N SER A 115 39.20 3.08 -34.72
CA SER A 115 38.06 3.62 -33.98
C SER A 115 37.84 2.76 -32.74
N GLU A 116 37.74 3.41 -31.59
CA GLU A 116 37.37 2.79 -30.31
C GLU A 116 35.89 2.39 -30.37
N ASP A 117 35.60 1.09 -30.31
CA ASP A 117 34.28 0.48 -30.04
C ASP A 117 34.42 -1.06 -30.18
N GLU A 118 34.73 -1.80 -29.10
CA GLU A 118 34.40 -3.23 -28.83
C GLU A 118 35.04 -3.71 -27.50
N GLU A 119 34.72 -3.07 -26.37
CA GLU A 119 34.95 -3.63 -25.02
C GLU A 119 33.72 -3.39 -24.12
N ASP A 120 32.58 -3.99 -24.49
CA ASP A 120 31.38 -4.05 -23.63
C ASP A 120 30.70 -5.42 -23.77
N ASN A 121 31.44 -6.47 -23.42
CA ASN A 121 30.94 -7.84 -23.22
C ASN A 121 31.48 -8.44 -21.91
N ALA A 122 31.59 -7.59 -20.88
CA ALA A 122 31.78 -8.04 -19.51
C ALA A 122 30.47 -8.66 -19.00
N GLU A 123 30.33 -9.97 -19.23
CA GLU A 123 29.26 -10.81 -18.68
C GLU A 123 29.19 -10.60 -17.16
N PHE A 124 28.23 -9.79 -16.71
CA PHE A 124 28.10 -9.42 -15.31
C PHE A 124 27.51 -10.62 -14.55
N TYR A 125 28.38 -11.46 -13.99
CA TYR A 125 27.95 -12.56 -13.12
C TYR A 125 27.24 -11.97 -11.90
N ASP A 126 25.90 -12.03 -11.92
CA ASP A 126 25.07 -11.72 -10.76
C ASP A 126 25.57 -12.53 -9.56
N ALA A 127 26.05 -11.82 -8.55
CA ALA A 127 26.43 -12.44 -7.29
C ALA A 127 25.18 -13.09 -6.67
N GLN A 128 25.16 -14.42 -6.62
CA GLN A 128 24.07 -15.16 -5.99
C GLN A 128 23.81 -14.58 -4.59
N GLU A 129 22.58 -14.09 -4.34
CA GLU A 129 22.15 -13.81 -2.97
C GLU A 129 22.35 -15.11 -2.17
N SER A 130 23.12 -15.05 -1.08
CA SER A 130 23.29 -16.23 -0.25
C SER A 130 21.93 -16.72 0.24
N ASP A 131 21.65 -18.02 0.05
CA ASP A 131 20.39 -18.74 0.33
C ASP A 131 19.93 -18.73 1.82
N THR A 132 20.45 -17.81 2.63
CA THR A 132 20.22 -17.63 4.06
C THR A 132 19.70 -16.24 4.38
N PHE A 133 18.64 -16.13 5.18
CA PHE A 133 18.19 -14.86 5.73
C PHE A 133 17.76 -14.95 7.20
N THR A 134 17.70 -13.80 7.86
CA THR A 134 17.17 -13.69 9.23
C THR A 134 15.82 -12.96 9.21
N LEU A 135 14.85 -13.48 9.95
CA LEU A 135 13.58 -12.84 10.24
C LEU A 135 13.51 -12.58 11.76
N SER A 136 13.31 -11.33 12.15
CA SER A 136 13.15 -10.95 13.56
C SER A 136 11.69 -10.58 13.84
N ILE A 137 11.09 -11.24 14.83
CA ILE A 137 9.70 -11.10 15.24
C ILE A 137 9.65 -10.65 16.71
N PRO A 138 8.84 -9.64 17.08
CA PRO A 138 8.58 -9.33 18.47
C PRO A 138 7.98 -10.54 19.22
N GLY A 139 8.61 -10.97 20.29
CA GLY A 139 8.14 -12.08 21.12
C GLY A 139 6.91 -11.70 21.94
N VAL A 140 6.02 -12.67 22.16
CA VAL A 140 4.88 -12.53 23.07
C VAL A 140 5.37 -12.82 24.50
N PRO A 141 5.09 -11.95 25.50
CA PRO A 141 5.52 -12.20 26.86
C PRO A 141 4.79 -13.41 27.47
N THR A 142 5.56 -14.43 27.89
CA THR A 142 5.03 -15.58 28.61
C THR A 142 5.00 -15.31 30.11
N ASN A 143 3.80 -15.27 30.70
CA ASN A 143 3.61 -15.10 32.15
C ASN A 143 4.16 -16.30 32.94
N ASN A 144 5.40 -16.19 33.44
CA ASN A 144 5.97 -17.11 34.41
C ASN A 144 6.06 -16.42 35.78
N SER A 145 5.04 -16.64 36.63
CA SER A 145 5.09 -16.22 38.02
C SER A 145 6.15 -17.01 38.79
N ARG A 146 7.17 -16.32 39.30
CA ARG A 146 8.05 -16.87 40.35
C ARG A 146 8.30 -15.83 41.43
N ASP A 147 7.76 -16.11 42.60
CA ASP A 147 8.13 -15.44 43.86
C ASP A 147 9.64 -15.38 44.04
N ARG A 148 10.12 -14.27 44.61
CA ARG A 148 11.09 -14.32 45.71
C ARG A 148 11.12 -13.02 46.52
N THR A 149 11.20 -13.23 47.83
CA THR A 149 11.09 -12.27 48.93
C THR A 149 12.43 -11.62 49.31
N ASP A 150 12.34 -10.45 49.94
CA ASP A 150 13.24 -9.82 50.93
C ASP A 150 14.75 -9.69 50.59
N SER A 151 15.37 -8.52 50.72
CA SER A 151 15.67 -7.94 52.05
C SER A 151 16.21 -6.50 51.99
N GLN A 152 16.25 -5.85 53.15
CA GLN A 152 16.54 -4.42 53.37
C GLN A 152 18.03 -4.03 53.28
N GLY A 153 18.28 -2.74 53.05
CA GLY A 153 19.54 -2.02 53.28
C GLY A 153 19.32 -0.51 53.14
N SER A 154 19.62 0.27 54.18
CA SER A 154 19.15 1.66 54.37
C SER A 154 20.27 2.72 54.38
N ASP A 155 19.86 4.00 54.41
CA ASP A 155 20.65 5.23 54.68
C ASP A 155 21.64 5.66 53.56
N ASP A 156 21.96 6.94 53.27
CA ASP A 156 21.32 8.27 53.44
C ASP A 156 22.15 9.26 52.56
N GLY A 157 21.77 10.48 52.13
CA GLY A 157 20.52 11.26 52.21
C GLY A 157 20.79 12.76 51.99
N SER A 158 20.21 13.37 50.94
CA SER A 158 20.12 14.85 50.80
C SER A 158 19.11 15.25 49.73
N SER A 159 18.41 16.37 49.94
CA SER A 159 17.20 16.77 49.20
C SER A 159 17.32 18.13 48.52
N SER A 160 16.74 18.27 47.32
CA SER A 160 16.09 19.49 46.85
C SER A 160 15.16 19.18 45.69
N GLU A 161 14.00 19.82 45.66
CA GLU A 161 12.87 19.48 44.78
C GLU A 161 13.04 19.95 43.33
N GLY A 162 12.44 19.20 42.40
CA GLY A 162 12.38 19.51 40.97
C GLY A 162 11.41 18.58 40.24
N ASP A 163 10.21 19.09 39.94
CA ASP A 163 9.08 18.42 39.30
C ASP A 163 9.47 17.60 38.04
N GLN A 164 9.13 16.31 38.01
CA GLN A 164 9.32 15.43 36.86
C GLN A 164 8.07 14.59 36.58
N THR A 165 7.53 14.78 35.39
CA THR A 165 6.48 13.95 34.80
C THR A 165 7.00 12.53 34.49
N PRO A 166 6.15 11.48 34.54
CA PRO A 166 6.64 10.10 34.47
C PRO A 166 7.15 9.73 33.07
N LEU A 167 8.39 9.27 32.99
CA LEU A 167 8.90 8.54 31.83
C LEU A 167 8.26 7.14 31.77
N PRO A 168 7.91 6.62 30.58
CA PRO A 168 7.36 5.27 30.46
C PRO A 168 8.42 4.22 30.79
N LEU A 169 8.01 3.18 31.52
CA LEU A 169 8.83 2.04 31.88
C LEU A 169 9.34 1.30 30.62
N SER A 170 10.63 0.98 30.62
CA SER A 170 11.26 0.17 29.58
C SER A 170 10.89 -1.31 29.76
N GLU A 171 9.75 -1.74 29.21
CA GLU A 171 9.48 -3.16 29.00
C GLU A 171 10.48 -3.73 27.98
N THR A 172 11.35 -4.64 28.43
CA THR A 172 12.27 -5.37 27.55
C THR A 172 11.52 -6.43 26.75
N ALA A 173 10.93 -6.03 25.63
CA ALA A 173 10.34 -6.96 24.67
C ALA A 173 11.43 -7.91 24.12
N THR A 174 11.35 -9.19 24.47
CA THR A 174 12.19 -10.23 23.88
C THR A 174 11.91 -10.31 22.38
N THR A 175 12.94 -10.19 21.55
CA THR A 175 12.81 -10.30 20.09
C THR A 175 13.34 -11.66 19.66
N ASN A 176 12.48 -12.49 19.06
CA ASN A 176 12.87 -13.81 18.59
C ASN A 176 13.49 -13.68 17.18
N SER A 177 14.65 -14.30 16.98
CA SER A 177 15.42 -14.21 15.74
C SER A 177 15.50 -15.57 15.05
N PHE A 178 14.76 -15.71 13.95
CA PHE A 178 14.65 -16.94 13.17
C PHE A 178 15.65 -16.84 12.00
N ARG A 179 16.63 -17.74 11.94
CA ARG A 179 17.54 -17.86 10.80
C ARG A 179 17.00 -18.93 9.86
N ILE A 180 16.83 -18.60 8.59
CA ILE A 180 16.31 -19.50 7.56
C ILE A 180 17.44 -19.78 6.57
N VAL A 181 17.63 -21.05 6.22
CA VAL A 181 18.68 -21.56 5.33
C VAL A 181 18.03 -22.48 4.32
N THR A 182 18.14 -22.16 3.04
CA THR A 182 17.66 -23.02 1.96
C THR A 182 18.66 -24.15 1.72
N ASP A 183 18.18 -25.37 1.46
CA ASP A 183 19.03 -26.46 0.98
C ASP A 183 18.80 -26.73 -0.51
N SER A 184 19.64 -26.12 -1.32
CA SER A 184 19.67 -26.26 -2.78
C SER A 184 20.08 -27.68 -3.24
N THR A 185 20.43 -28.61 -2.34
CA THR A 185 20.78 -30.01 -2.69
C THR A 185 19.62 -31.00 -2.62
N VAL A 186 18.47 -30.64 -2.03
CA VAL A 186 17.30 -31.53 -1.90
C VAL A 186 16.38 -31.41 -3.11
N VAL A 187 16.77 -32.04 -4.22
CA VAL A 187 15.87 -32.32 -5.34
C VAL A 187 15.02 -33.55 -5.00
N THR A 188 13.99 -33.37 -4.18
CA THR A 188 12.96 -34.41 -4.01
C THR A 188 12.02 -34.41 -5.22
N PRO A 189 11.69 -35.58 -5.79
CA PRO A 189 10.64 -35.69 -6.79
C PRO A 189 9.28 -35.61 -6.09
N VAL A 190 8.93 -34.42 -5.60
CA VAL A 190 7.54 -34.09 -5.30
C VAL A 190 6.79 -34.17 -6.62
N THR A 191 5.74 -34.98 -6.68
CA THR A 191 4.79 -34.96 -7.80
C THR A 191 4.04 -33.63 -7.72
N ALA A 192 4.65 -32.57 -8.25
CA ALA A 192 4.08 -31.24 -8.24
C ALA A 192 2.72 -31.29 -8.95
N PRO A 193 1.61 -30.84 -8.33
CA PRO A 193 0.40 -30.58 -9.09
C PRO A 193 0.73 -29.48 -10.10
N ASN A 194 0.61 -29.80 -11.40
CA ASN A 194 1.10 -29.03 -12.56
C ASN A 194 1.27 -27.53 -12.29
N THR A 195 2.50 -27.11 -11.94
CA THR A 195 2.85 -25.70 -11.74
C THR A 195 2.78 -24.90 -13.04
N ASP A 196 2.79 -25.58 -14.19
CA ASP A 196 2.60 -24.99 -15.52
C ASP A 196 1.29 -24.17 -15.62
N ASN A 197 0.27 -24.47 -14.81
CA ASN A 197 -0.97 -23.70 -14.81
C ASN A 197 -0.83 -22.27 -14.23
N LEU A 198 0.20 -21.94 -13.45
CA LEU A 198 0.40 -20.58 -12.92
C LEU A 198 0.93 -19.60 -13.98
N ASP A 199 1.74 -20.08 -14.93
CA ASP A 199 2.14 -19.29 -16.11
C ASP A 199 1.13 -19.43 -17.26
N ASN A 200 0.25 -20.44 -17.20
CA ASN A 200 -0.70 -20.75 -18.26
C ASN A 200 -2.18 -20.55 -17.91
N THR A 201 -2.51 -19.78 -16.85
CA THR A 201 -3.75 -18.96 -16.82
C THR A 201 -3.61 -17.81 -17.80
N ASN A 202 -3.36 -18.16 -19.06
CA ASN A 202 -3.47 -17.25 -20.18
C ASN A 202 -4.91 -16.73 -20.17
N TRP A 203 -5.06 -15.41 -20.16
CA TRP A 203 -6.24 -14.79 -20.77
C TRP A 203 -6.12 -15.03 -22.29
N GLU A 204 -6.34 -16.27 -22.68
CA GLU A 204 -6.32 -16.69 -24.07
C GLU A 204 -7.49 -15.98 -24.73
N SER A 205 -7.17 -14.89 -25.42
CA SER A 205 -8.09 -14.08 -26.20
C SER A 205 -8.62 -14.95 -27.33
N ASN A 206 -9.64 -15.75 -27.02
CA ASN A 206 -10.15 -16.82 -27.87
C ASN A 206 -10.97 -16.23 -29.02
N ASN A 207 -10.23 -15.69 -29.98
CA ASN A 207 -10.71 -14.84 -31.06
C ASN A 207 -10.22 -15.46 -32.39
N GLY A 208 -10.49 -16.77 -32.57
CA GLY A 208 -9.80 -17.63 -33.55
C GLY A 208 -10.53 -18.90 -34.02
N CYS A 209 -11.78 -18.78 -34.48
CA CYS A 209 -12.46 -19.62 -35.49
C CYS A 209 -12.75 -21.16 -35.30
N THR A 210 -13.98 -21.51 -35.73
CA THR A 210 -14.46 -22.78 -36.33
C THR A 210 -14.38 -24.13 -35.58
N GLY A 211 -15.57 -24.71 -35.28
CA GLY A 211 -15.76 -26.16 -35.42
C GLY A 211 -16.61 -26.91 -34.36
N SER A 212 -17.93 -27.02 -34.61
CA SER A 212 -18.83 -28.10 -34.13
C SER A 212 -19.31 -28.17 -32.65
N THR A 213 -20.57 -27.75 -32.48
CA THR A 213 -21.64 -28.43 -31.71
C THR A 213 -21.50 -28.73 -30.20
N GLY A 214 -22.22 -27.97 -29.37
CA GLY A 214 -22.72 -28.45 -28.06
C GLY A 214 -22.85 -27.38 -26.97
N VAL A 215 -23.98 -26.65 -26.93
CA VAL A 215 -24.33 -25.68 -25.87
C VAL A 215 -23.33 -24.53 -25.68
N THR A 216 -23.37 -23.55 -26.60
CA THR A 216 -22.64 -22.28 -26.46
C THR A 216 -23.37 -21.33 -25.51
N GLY A 217 -22.99 -21.32 -24.23
CA GLY A 217 -23.21 -20.16 -23.38
C GLY A 217 -22.41 -18.98 -23.94
N TYR A 218 -23.07 -17.85 -24.22
CA TYR A 218 -22.40 -16.63 -24.68
C TYR A 218 -21.61 -15.99 -23.54
N ARG A 219 -20.37 -16.46 -23.31
CA ARG A 219 -19.44 -15.79 -22.38
C ARG A 219 -19.28 -14.34 -22.82
N ARG A 220 -19.54 -13.40 -21.90
CA ARG A 220 -19.39 -11.96 -22.16
C ARG A 220 -17.95 -11.62 -22.54
N LYS A 221 -17.75 -11.00 -23.70
CA LYS A 221 -16.45 -10.42 -24.07
C LYS A 221 -16.26 -9.09 -23.34
N ARG A 222 -15.43 -9.09 -22.29
CA ARG A 222 -15.10 -7.90 -21.49
C ARG A 222 -14.03 -7.04 -22.19
N ARG A 223 -13.95 -5.74 -21.87
CA ARG A 223 -12.97 -4.80 -22.43
C ARG A 223 -11.59 -5.02 -21.82
N THR A 224 -10.55 -5.02 -22.65
CA THR A 224 -9.15 -5.16 -22.21
C THR A 224 -8.49 -3.82 -21.85
N ARG A 225 -9.11 -2.70 -22.24
CA ARG A 225 -8.53 -1.36 -22.18
C ARG A 225 -9.61 -0.27 -21.99
N VAL A 226 -9.23 0.85 -21.38
CA VAL A 226 -10.03 2.09 -21.25
C VAL A 226 -9.43 3.22 -22.10
N PRO A 227 -10.15 4.33 -22.37
CA PRO A 227 -9.63 5.46 -23.14
C PRO A 227 -8.31 6.01 -22.56
N GLU A 228 -7.45 6.57 -23.42
CA GLU A 228 -6.20 7.18 -22.97
C GLU A 228 -6.46 8.43 -22.12
N LYS A 229 -5.76 8.54 -21.00
CA LYS A 229 -5.88 9.69 -20.10
C LYS A 229 -5.30 10.95 -20.76
N PRO A 230 -5.96 12.11 -20.65
CA PRO A 230 -5.39 13.40 -21.06
C PRO A 230 -4.00 13.67 -20.45
N ASN A 231 -3.09 14.21 -21.26
CA ASN A 231 -1.70 14.47 -20.85
C ASN A 231 -1.55 15.86 -20.20
N TYR A 232 -2.02 16.00 -18.96
CA TYR A 232 -1.82 17.21 -18.15
C TYR A 232 -0.71 17.00 -17.10
N PRO A 233 0.27 17.93 -16.98
CA PRO A 233 1.28 17.86 -15.94
C PRO A 233 0.66 18.17 -14.57
N LEU A 234 0.81 17.25 -13.62
CA LEU A 234 0.21 17.33 -12.29
C LEU A 234 1.23 17.79 -11.24
N ASN A 235 0.92 18.84 -10.49
CA ASN A 235 1.74 19.31 -9.37
C ASN A 235 1.03 19.07 -8.03
N LEU A 236 1.24 17.89 -7.43
CA LEU A 236 0.60 17.49 -6.17
C LEU A 236 0.95 18.44 -5.00
N TRP A 237 2.16 18.98 -4.98
CA TRP A 237 2.60 19.93 -3.96
C TRP A 237 1.76 21.20 -3.89
N SER A 238 1.24 21.67 -5.03
CA SER A 238 0.37 22.86 -5.09
C SER A 238 -0.88 22.74 -4.20
N ILE A 239 -1.39 21.52 -4.03
CA ILE A 239 -2.50 21.18 -3.12
C ILE A 239 -1.94 20.87 -1.72
N MET A 240 -0.97 19.95 -1.64
CA MET A 240 -0.48 19.40 -0.36
C MET A 240 0.12 20.44 0.59
N LYS A 241 0.71 21.54 0.07
CA LYS A 241 1.19 22.66 0.91
C LYS A 241 0.10 23.28 1.81
N ASN A 242 -1.16 23.28 1.36
CA ASN A 242 -2.31 23.82 2.10
C ASN A 242 -2.92 22.78 3.07
N CYS A 243 -2.42 21.54 3.01
CA CYS A 243 -2.90 20.36 3.74
C CYS A 243 -2.04 20.01 4.96
N ILE A 244 -0.91 20.69 5.16
CA ILE A 244 0.03 20.42 6.26
C ILE A 244 -0.70 20.59 7.60
N GLY A 245 -0.64 19.55 8.45
CA GLY A 245 -1.32 19.52 9.75
C GLY A 245 -2.83 19.27 9.68
N LYS A 246 -3.41 18.98 8.51
CA LYS A 246 -4.84 18.68 8.33
C LYS A 246 -5.07 17.22 7.98
N ASP A 247 -6.27 16.75 8.30
CA ASP A 247 -6.82 15.48 7.86
C ASP A 247 -7.10 15.52 6.35
N LEU A 248 -6.33 14.73 5.58
CA LEU A 248 -6.37 14.69 4.12
C LEU A 248 -7.68 14.12 3.55
N SER A 249 -8.46 13.38 4.35
CA SER A 249 -9.77 12.87 3.90
C SER A 249 -10.76 14.01 3.64
N LYS A 250 -10.59 15.15 4.31
CA LYS A 250 -11.48 16.32 4.27
C LYS A 250 -11.11 17.33 3.18
N ILE A 251 -10.08 17.05 2.37
CA ILE A 251 -9.57 17.99 1.37
C ILE A 251 -9.96 17.49 -0.02
N PRO A 252 -10.75 18.26 -0.80
CA PRO A 252 -11.19 17.84 -2.12
C PRO A 252 -9.98 17.80 -3.07
N MET A 253 -9.66 16.61 -3.55
CA MET A 253 -8.66 16.41 -4.60
C MET A 253 -9.29 16.66 -5.97
N PRO A 254 -8.69 17.47 -6.84
CA PRO A 254 -9.13 17.61 -8.24
C PRO A 254 -9.14 16.27 -8.96
N VAL A 255 -10.08 16.07 -9.88
CA VAL A 255 -10.21 14.84 -10.67
C VAL A 255 -8.93 14.47 -11.41
N ASN A 256 -8.10 15.46 -11.76
CA ASN A 256 -6.81 15.28 -12.42
C ASN A 256 -5.82 14.38 -11.63
N PHE A 257 -5.96 14.26 -10.30
CA PHE A 257 -5.15 13.38 -9.45
C PHE A 257 -5.81 12.02 -9.15
N SER A 258 -7.00 11.79 -9.70
CA SER A 258 -7.75 10.56 -9.51
C SER A 258 -7.42 9.51 -10.58
N GLU A 259 -8.03 8.35 -10.42
CA GLU A 259 -8.19 7.31 -11.43
C GLU A 259 -9.70 7.05 -11.59
N PRO A 260 -10.20 6.61 -12.76
CA PRO A 260 -11.63 6.45 -13.04
C PRO A 260 -12.27 5.21 -12.38
N LEU A 261 -11.90 4.91 -11.13
CA LEU A 261 -12.43 3.85 -10.29
C LEU A 261 -12.82 4.40 -8.91
N SER A 262 -13.91 3.91 -8.32
CA SER A 262 -14.28 4.19 -6.93
C SER A 262 -13.44 3.36 -5.97
N MET A 263 -13.42 3.71 -4.68
CA MET A 263 -12.72 2.89 -3.68
C MET A 263 -13.37 1.49 -3.55
N LEU A 264 -14.66 1.34 -3.86
CA LEU A 264 -15.34 0.04 -3.86
C LEU A 264 -14.76 -0.87 -4.96
N GLN A 265 -14.61 -0.33 -6.17
CA GLN A 265 -13.93 -1.00 -7.27
C GLN A 265 -12.46 -1.28 -6.95
N ARG A 266 -11.73 -0.29 -6.41
CA ARG A 266 -10.32 -0.44 -6.04
C ARG A 266 -10.07 -1.59 -5.06
N LEU A 267 -10.99 -1.81 -4.13
CA LEU A 267 -10.91 -2.92 -3.17
C LEU A 267 -11.29 -4.27 -3.80
N THR A 268 -12.17 -4.31 -4.80
CA THR A 268 -12.47 -5.54 -5.54
C THR A 268 -11.25 -6.11 -6.28
N GLU A 269 -10.22 -5.29 -6.56
CA GLU A 269 -8.93 -5.77 -7.08
C GLU A 269 -8.15 -6.66 -6.09
N ASP A 270 -8.53 -6.73 -4.81
CA ASP A 270 -8.00 -7.73 -3.87
C ASP A 270 -8.23 -9.17 -4.39
N TYR A 271 -9.31 -9.39 -5.16
CA TYR A 271 -9.67 -10.68 -5.77
C TYR A 271 -9.10 -10.86 -7.18
N GLU A 272 -8.11 -10.05 -7.60
CA GLU A 272 -7.43 -10.25 -8.88
C GLU A 272 -6.83 -11.67 -8.95
N TYR A 273 -6.21 -12.15 -7.87
CA TYR A 273 -5.57 -13.47 -7.76
C TYR A 273 -6.35 -14.42 -6.85
N ALA A 274 -7.68 -14.42 -6.95
CA ALA A 274 -8.56 -15.24 -6.11
C ALA A 274 -8.40 -16.76 -6.35
N ASP A 275 -7.80 -17.16 -7.48
CA ASP A 275 -7.41 -18.55 -7.79
C ASP A 275 -6.44 -19.16 -6.74
N ILE A 276 -5.68 -18.31 -6.04
CA ILE A 276 -4.85 -18.74 -4.90
C ILE A 276 -5.72 -19.30 -3.77
N LEU A 277 -6.92 -18.74 -3.54
CA LEU A 277 -7.84 -19.21 -2.51
C LEU A 277 -8.53 -20.52 -2.90
N ASP A 278 -8.82 -20.71 -4.18
CA ASP A 278 -9.29 -22.00 -4.69
C ASP A 278 -8.24 -23.09 -4.46
N ARG A 279 -6.96 -22.81 -4.77
CA ARG A 279 -5.85 -23.72 -4.48
C ARG A 279 -5.63 -23.94 -2.98
N ALA A 280 -5.82 -22.92 -2.15
CA ALA A 280 -5.74 -23.05 -0.69
C ALA A 280 -6.81 -24.01 -0.16
N ALA A 281 -8.02 -24.00 -0.71
CA ALA A 281 -9.11 -24.93 -0.35
C ALA A 281 -8.79 -26.40 -0.74
N GLU A 282 -7.92 -26.64 -1.72
CA GLU A 282 -7.47 -27.99 -2.09
C GLU A 282 -6.36 -28.56 -1.18
N CYS A 283 -5.72 -27.72 -0.37
CA CYS A 283 -4.63 -28.12 0.53
C CYS A 283 -5.11 -29.02 1.67
N LYS A 284 -4.36 -30.11 1.92
CA LYS A 284 -4.60 -31.04 3.04
C LYS A 284 -3.78 -30.72 4.28
N ASP A 285 -2.60 -30.12 4.11
CA ASP A 285 -1.88 -29.50 5.22
C ASP A 285 -2.45 -28.10 5.44
N ILE A 286 -2.94 -27.86 6.65
CA ILE A 286 -3.50 -26.58 7.08
C ILE A 286 -2.42 -25.49 7.22
N CYS A 287 -1.15 -25.86 7.41
CA CYS A 287 -0.02 -24.93 7.34
C CYS A 287 0.31 -24.55 5.88
N GLU A 288 0.19 -25.48 4.93
CA GLU A 288 0.29 -25.20 3.49
C GLU A 288 -0.88 -24.29 3.04
N GLN A 289 -2.12 -24.59 3.47
CA GLN A 289 -3.29 -23.73 3.23
C GLN A 289 -3.01 -22.31 3.73
N MET A 290 -2.49 -22.14 4.94
CA MET A 290 -2.08 -20.85 5.49
C MET A 290 -0.99 -20.15 4.65
N ALA A 291 -0.04 -20.89 4.06
CA ALA A 291 0.99 -20.33 3.18
C ALA A 291 0.40 -19.79 1.85
N TYR A 292 -0.61 -20.45 1.28
CA TYR A 292 -1.35 -19.91 0.13
C TYR A 292 -2.24 -18.72 0.52
N VAL A 293 -2.94 -18.77 1.65
CA VAL A 293 -3.67 -17.59 2.19
C VAL A 293 -2.71 -16.40 2.35
N ALA A 294 -1.50 -16.62 2.85
CA ALA A 294 -0.48 -15.58 2.94
C ALA A 294 -0.11 -15.00 1.56
N ALA A 295 0.15 -15.84 0.56
CA ALA A 295 0.41 -15.40 -0.82
C ALA A 295 -0.75 -14.58 -1.40
N PHE A 296 -2.00 -14.99 -1.16
CA PHE A 296 -3.20 -14.22 -1.53
C PHE A 296 -3.19 -12.82 -0.88
N THR A 297 -2.97 -12.71 0.44
CA THR A 297 -2.95 -11.39 1.10
C THR A 297 -1.88 -10.45 0.54
N ILE A 298 -0.71 -10.99 0.16
CA ILE A 298 0.39 -10.21 -0.42
C ILE A 298 0.06 -9.77 -1.85
N SER A 299 -0.60 -10.63 -2.65
CA SER A 299 -0.97 -10.33 -4.04
C SER A 299 -1.83 -9.06 -4.18
N SER A 300 -2.65 -8.75 -3.17
CA SER A 300 -3.54 -7.57 -3.14
C SER A 300 -2.80 -6.23 -3.25
N TYR A 301 -1.52 -6.16 -2.86
CA TYR A 301 -0.73 -4.93 -2.97
C TYR A 301 -0.09 -4.73 -4.35
N SER A 302 -0.02 -5.75 -5.19
CA SER A 302 0.76 -5.74 -6.43
C SER A 302 0.41 -4.60 -7.40
N THR A 303 -0.88 -4.30 -7.53
CA THR A 303 -1.40 -3.20 -8.37
C THR A 303 -0.99 -1.82 -7.86
N THR A 304 -0.65 -1.67 -6.57
CA THR A 304 -0.19 -0.40 -5.98
C THR A 304 1.22 0.01 -6.44
N ALA A 305 2.01 -0.92 -6.98
CA ALA A 305 3.40 -0.67 -7.40
C ALA A 305 3.53 0.38 -8.51
N SER A 306 2.51 0.49 -9.37
CA SER A 306 2.45 1.38 -10.54
C SER A 306 1.30 2.40 -10.49
N ARG A 307 0.31 2.24 -9.60
CA ARG A 307 -0.86 3.12 -9.48
C ARG A 307 -0.74 4.12 -8.35
N THR A 308 -0.60 5.39 -8.72
CA THR A 308 -0.50 6.54 -7.82
C THR A 308 -1.71 7.48 -7.88
N GLY A 309 -2.71 7.17 -8.73
CA GLY A 309 -3.98 7.88 -8.80
C GLY A 309 -4.84 7.60 -7.56
N LYS A 310 -5.59 8.61 -7.11
CA LYS A 310 -6.53 8.47 -5.98
C LYS A 310 -7.90 7.97 -6.49
N PRO A 311 -8.40 6.79 -6.10
CA PRO A 311 -9.75 6.37 -6.46
C PRO A 311 -10.79 7.36 -5.92
N PHE A 312 -11.95 7.44 -6.58
CA PHE A 312 -13.06 8.28 -6.11
C PHE A 312 -13.52 7.81 -4.72
N ASN A 313 -13.68 8.77 -3.80
CA ASN A 313 -14.30 8.49 -2.52
C ASN A 313 -15.79 8.20 -2.77
N PRO A 314 -16.31 7.01 -2.43
CA PRO A 314 -17.70 6.66 -2.72
C PRO A 314 -18.68 7.55 -1.94
N LEU A 315 -19.84 7.80 -2.54
CA LEU A 315 -20.96 8.46 -1.85
C LEU A 315 -21.55 7.49 -0.81
N LEU A 316 -22.15 7.99 0.26
CA LEU A 316 -22.82 7.12 1.24
C LEU A 316 -23.98 6.37 0.57
N GLY A 317 -24.02 5.04 0.72
CA GLY A 317 -24.97 4.18 0.02
C GLY A 317 -24.63 3.93 -1.46
N GLU A 318 -23.47 4.38 -1.96
CA GLU A 318 -22.91 3.90 -3.22
C GLU A 318 -22.56 2.43 -3.07
N THR A 319 -22.92 1.64 -4.10
CA THR A 319 -22.67 0.21 -4.16
C THR A 319 -21.70 -0.11 -5.30
N TYR A 320 -21.09 -1.28 -5.25
CA TYR A 320 -20.42 -1.85 -6.42
C TYR A 320 -20.52 -3.37 -6.39
N GLU A 321 -21.07 -3.94 -7.46
CA GLU A 321 -21.02 -5.39 -7.69
C GLU A 321 -20.01 -5.79 -8.75
N CYS A 322 -19.43 -6.98 -8.63
CA CYS A 322 -18.62 -7.60 -9.66
C CYS A 322 -18.93 -9.09 -9.71
N ASP A 323 -19.73 -9.51 -10.69
CA ASP A 323 -20.05 -10.92 -10.91
C ASP A 323 -19.10 -11.52 -11.96
N ARG A 324 -18.27 -12.46 -11.49
CA ARG A 324 -17.26 -13.19 -12.27
C ARG A 324 -17.44 -14.71 -12.11
N VAL A 325 -18.62 -15.19 -11.71
CA VAL A 325 -18.82 -16.64 -11.43
C VAL A 325 -18.58 -17.49 -12.68
N GLU A 326 -18.94 -16.99 -13.87
CA GLU A 326 -18.75 -17.72 -15.14
C GLU A 326 -17.29 -17.83 -15.59
N ASP A 327 -16.43 -16.84 -15.27
CA ASP A 327 -15.09 -16.71 -15.84
C ASP A 327 -13.95 -16.78 -14.81
N LEU A 328 -14.11 -16.24 -13.59
CA LEU A 328 -13.13 -16.33 -12.51
C LEU A 328 -13.61 -17.20 -11.32
N GLY A 329 -14.90 -17.53 -11.24
CA GLY A 329 -15.49 -18.38 -10.20
C GLY A 329 -15.81 -17.68 -8.88
N TRP A 330 -15.89 -16.35 -8.88
CA TRP A 330 -16.26 -15.55 -7.70
C TRP A 330 -17.21 -14.40 -8.04
N ARG A 331 -17.90 -13.87 -7.04
CA ARG A 331 -18.65 -12.60 -7.13
C ARG A 331 -18.49 -11.78 -5.87
N ALA A 332 -18.48 -10.46 -6.01
CA ALA A 332 -18.35 -9.52 -4.90
C ALA A 332 -19.45 -8.46 -4.92
N ILE A 333 -19.88 -8.03 -3.72
CA ILE A 333 -20.72 -6.86 -3.48
C ILE A 333 -20.03 -5.98 -2.42
N SER A 334 -20.02 -4.67 -2.65
CA SER A 334 -19.49 -3.67 -1.72
C SER A 334 -20.48 -2.52 -1.54
N GLU A 335 -20.55 -1.94 -0.35
CA GLU A 335 -21.34 -0.73 -0.05
C GLU A 335 -20.54 0.27 0.79
N GLN A 336 -20.68 1.56 0.50
CA GLN A 336 -20.17 2.63 1.35
C GLN A 336 -21.08 2.84 2.58
N VAL A 337 -20.84 2.03 3.60
CA VAL A 337 -21.61 1.96 4.86
C VAL A 337 -21.47 3.19 5.78
N SER A 338 -20.40 3.97 5.68
CA SER A 338 -20.24 5.26 6.38
C SER A 338 -19.41 6.26 5.57
N HIS A 339 -19.60 7.55 5.81
CA HIS A 339 -18.85 8.62 5.15
C HIS A 339 -18.02 9.49 6.12
N HIS A 340 -18.34 9.49 7.41
CA HIS A 340 -17.59 10.23 8.44
C HIS A 340 -17.48 9.39 9.74
N PRO A 341 -16.38 8.63 9.94
CA PRO A 341 -15.28 8.41 8.99
C PRO A 341 -15.74 7.62 7.74
N PRO A 342 -15.07 7.77 6.58
CA PRO A 342 -15.33 6.94 5.41
C PRO A 342 -15.08 5.47 5.74
N MET A 343 -16.08 4.62 5.59
CA MET A 343 -16.00 3.18 5.78
C MET A 343 -16.83 2.51 4.70
N LEU A 344 -16.31 1.43 4.15
CA LEU A 344 -17.01 0.54 3.24
C LEU A 344 -17.05 -0.86 3.86
N ALA A 345 -18.07 -1.63 3.50
CA ALA A 345 -18.14 -3.07 3.73
C ALA A 345 -18.10 -3.78 2.38
N GLN A 346 -17.46 -4.95 2.34
CA GLN A 346 -17.34 -5.80 1.16
C GLN A 346 -17.53 -7.26 1.54
N HIS A 347 -18.23 -8.00 0.70
CA HIS A 347 -18.42 -9.44 0.78
C HIS A 347 -18.19 -10.08 -0.59
N CYS A 348 -17.45 -11.17 -0.61
CA CYS A 348 -17.05 -11.91 -1.80
C CYS A 348 -17.25 -13.41 -1.59
N GLU A 349 -17.86 -14.06 -2.57
CA GLU A 349 -18.19 -15.49 -2.58
C GLU A 349 -17.42 -16.14 -3.73
N GLY A 350 -16.52 -17.06 -3.42
CA GLY A 350 -15.85 -17.93 -4.38
C GLY A 350 -16.50 -19.31 -4.46
N ARG A 351 -15.75 -20.33 -4.90
CA ARG A 351 -16.26 -21.70 -5.05
C ARG A 351 -16.44 -22.39 -3.69
N ASN A 352 -15.33 -22.49 -2.94
CA ASN A 352 -15.25 -23.17 -1.64
C ASN A 352 -14.84 -22.21 -0.50
N TRP A 353 -14.88 -20.91 -0.75
CA TRP A 353 -14.44 -19.89 0.19
C TRP A 353 -15.33 -18.65 0.12
N ARG A 354 -15.41 -17.92 1.22
CA ARG A 354 -16.02 -16.59 1.28
C ARG A 354 -15.10 -15.63 2.03
N CYS A 355 -15.01 -14.41 1.56
CA CYS A 355 -14.11 -13.38 2.10
C CYS A 355 -14.90 -12.09 2.31
N TRP A 356 -14.79 -11.49 3.48
CA TRP A 356 -15.43 -10.21 3.79
C TRP A 356 -14.49 -9.30 4.56
N GLN A 357 -14.64 -8.00 4.36
CA GLN A 357 -13.81 -7.01 5.05
C GLN A 357 -14.54 -5.69 5.22
N GLU A 358 -14.24 -5.02 6.32
CA GLU A 358 -14.45 -3.59 6.47
C GLU A 358 -13.16 -2.87 6.09
N PHE A 359 -13.26 -1.81 5.30
CA PHE A 359 -12.13 -0.95 5.00
C PHE A 359 -12.43 0.50 5.38
N THR A 360 -11.61 1.03 6.28
CA THR A 360 -11.41 2.45 6.47
C THR A 360 -9.91 2.76 6.47
N MET A 361 -9.51 4.03 6.44
CA MET A 361 -8.08 4.39 6.39
C MET A 361 -7.80 5.72 7.06
N ALA A 362 -6.70 5.77 7.81
CA ALA A 362 -6.12 7.01 8.32
C ALA A 362 -4.95 7.45 7.44
N SER A 363 -4.83 8.75 7.18
CA SER A 363 -3.74 9.32 6.35
C SER A 363 -2.88 10.27 7.17
N LYS A 364 -1.55 10.10 7.12
CA LYS A 364 -0.57 10.93 7.84
C LYS A 364 0.48 11.50 6.88
N PHE A 365 0.45 12.81 6.67
CA PHE A 365 1.48 13.52 5.91
C PHE A 365 2.73 13.77 6.76
N ARG A 366 3.91 13.39 6.26
CA ARG A 366 5.21 13.50 6.95
C ARG A 366 6.22 14.33 6.15
N GLY A 367 5.75 15.35 5.44
CA GLY A 367 6.60 16.18 4.58
C GLY A 367 6.92 15.48 3.25
N LYS A 368 8.00 14.70 3.19
CA LYS A 368 8.43 14.07 1.92
C LYS A 368 7.47 12.98 1.43
N TYR A 369 6.75 12.34 2.35
CA TYR A 369 5.89 11.18 2.07
C TYR A 369 4.53 11.28 2.78
N LEU A 370 3.57 10.51 2.28
CA LEU A 370 2.23 10.31 2.81
C LEU A 370 2.08 8.85 3.21
N GLN A 371 1.78 8.58 4.48
CA GLN A 371 1.42 7.25 4.95
C GLN A 371 -0.10 7.08 4.89
N VAL A 372 -0.56 6.03 4.25
CA VAL A 372 -1.95 5.55 4.29
C VAL A 372 -1.96 4.29 5.14
N ILE A 373 -2.73 4.31 6.21
CA ILE A 373 -2.83 3.26 7.21
C ILE A 373 -4.25 2.66 7.09
N PRO A 374 -4.41 1.50 6.45
CA PRO A 374 -5.66 0.76 6.48
C PRO A 374 -6.07 0.44 7.91
N LEU A 375 -7.38 0.44 8.13
CA LEU A 375 -8.04 0.16 9.40
C LEU A 375 -9.22 -0.76 9.11
N GLY A 376 -9.40 -1.78 9.95
CA GLY A 376 -10.36 -2.86 9.75
C GLY A 376 -9.69 -4.22 9.89
N THR A 377 -10.48 -5.26 9.76
CA THR A 377 -10.05 -6.67 9.72
C THR A 377 -10.62 -7.28 8.46
N ALA A 378 -9.82 -8.07 7.75
CA ALA A 378 -10.28 -8.90 6.66
C ALA A 378 -10.44 -10.34 7.16
N HIS A 379 -11.51 -11.00 6.71
CA HIS A 379 -11.95 -12.31 7.14
C HIS A 379 -12.05 -13.22 5.91
N LEU A 380 -11.58 -14.46 6.04
CA LEU A 380 -11.71 -15.50 5.03
C LEU A 380 -12.17 -16.77 5.71
N GLU A 381 -13.21 -17.39 5.16
CA GLU A 381 -13.66 -18.72 5.57
C GLU A 381 -13.51 -19.67 4.39
N ILE A 382 -12.82 -20.80 4.61
CA ILE A 382 -12.63 -21.89 3.65
C ILE A 382 -13.46 -23.09 4.13
N ASP A 383 -14.23 -23.71 3.21
CA ASP A 383 -15.10 -24.88 3.41
C ASP A 383 -16.12 -24.79 4.56
N GLY A 384 -16.37 -23.60 5.12
CA GLY A 384 -17.09 -23.41 6.38
C GLY A 384 -16.32 -23.91 7.63
N THR A 385 -15.12 -24.47 7.44
CA THR A 385 -14.32 -25.11 8.47
C THR A 385 -13.20 -24.22 8.98
N HIS A 386 -12.48 -23.48 8.14
CA HIS A 386 -11.31 -22.72 8.58
C HIS A 386 -11.53 -21.22 8.43
N HIS A 387 -11.51 -20.49 9.56
CA HIS A 387 -11.68 -19.04 9.60
C HIS A 387 -10.34 -18.36 9.86
N TYR A 388 -9.93 -17.51 8.92
CA TYR A 388 -8.72 -16.71 8.93
C TYR A 388 -9.06 -15.23 9.11
N THR A 389 -8.24 -14.50 9.87
CA THR A 389 -8.29 -13.03 9.91
C THR A 389 -6.91 -12.41 9.76
N TRP A 390 -6.83 -11.26 9.07
CA TRP A 390 -5.61 -10.46 8.98
C TRP A 390 -5.93 -8.96 8.91
N ARG A 391 -4.88 -8.13 9.01
CA ARG A 391 -4.95 -6.69 8.79
C ARG A 391 -4.03 -6.27 7.66
N LYS A 392 -4.45 -5.29 6.85
CA LYS A 392 -3.61 -4.72 5.78
C LYS A 392 -2.49 -3.85 6.37
N VAL A 393 -1.33 -3.80 5.70
CA VAL A 393 -0.12 -3.08 6.15
C VAL A 393 -0.11 -1.61 5.70
N THR A 394 0.87 -0.83 6.18
CA THR A 394 0.95 0.60 5.88
C THR A 394 1.55 0.85 4.49
N THR A 395 0.77 1.50 3.63
CA THR A 395 1.21 1.99 2.33
C THR A 395 1.87 3.36 2.48
N THR A 396 3.08 3.54 1.97
CA THR A 396 3.77 4.84 1.95
C THR A 396 3.92 5.35 0.52
N VAL A 397 3.36 6.52 0.23
CA VAL A 397 3.52 7.22 -1.04
C VAL A 397 4.63 8.26 -0.88
N HIS A 398 5.74 8.05 -1.59
CA HIS A 398 6.93 8.88 -1.51
C HIS A 398 6.92 10.01 -2.54
N ASN A 399 7.83 10.98 -2.37
CA ASN A 399 8.08 12.10 -3.29
C ASN A 399 6.87 13.04 -3.51
N ILE A 400 6.00 13.18 -2.50
CA ILE A 400 4.79 14.02 -2.54
C ILE A 400 5.07 15.50 -2.87
N ILE A 401 6.28 15.99 -2.54
CA ILE A 401 6.71 17.38 -2.81
C ILE A 401 7.47 17.49 -4.13
N VAL A 402 8.46 16.61 -4.38
CA VAL A 402 9.38 16.66 -5.53
C VAL A 402 9.76 15.24 -5.96
N GLY A 403 9.71 14.97 -7.28
CA GLY A 403 10.12 13.71 -7.91
C GLY A 403 8.94 12.91 -8.51
N LYS A 404 9.23 11.79 -9.20
CA LYS A 404 8.18 10.82 -9.59
C LYS A 404 7.62 10.20 -8.30
N LEU A 405 6.29 10.18 -8.16
CA LEU A 405 5.61 9.47 -7.08
C LEU A 405 5.87 7.98 -7.21
N TRP A 406 6.11 7.32 -6.08
CA TRP A 406 6.23 5.86 -6.01
C TRP A 406 5.69 5.36 -4.66
N VAL A 407 5.31 4.08 -4.64
CA VAL A 407 4.63 3.45 -3.51
C VAL A 407 5.52 2.37 -2.90
N ASP A 408 5.53 2.32 -1.57
CA ASP A 408 6.10 1.26 -0.75
C ASP A 408 5.04 0.63 0.16
N GLN A 409 5.25 -0.62 0.55
CA GLN A 409 4.43 -1.34 1.53
C GLN A 409 5.32 -1.77 2.69
N SER A 410 4.89 -1.48 3.93
CA SER A 410 5.76 -1.63 5.10
C SER A 410 5.00 -1.96 6.37
N GLY A 411 5.66 -2.71 7.25
CA GLY A 411 5.14 -3.11 8.55
C GLY A 411 5.02 -4.62 8.69
N ASP A 412 4.70 -5.04 9.91
CA ASP A 412 4.54 -6.44 10.29
C ASP A 412 3.01 -6.72 10.42
N THR A 413 2.53 -7.87 9.95
CA THR A 413 1.14 -8.29 10.08
C THR A 413 1.03 -9.79 10.31
N ASP A 414 -0.04 -10.19 10.97
CA ASP A 414 -0.34 -11.57 11.31
C ASP A 414 -1.61 -12.03 10.60
N ILE A 415 -1.59 -13.26 10.09
CA ILE A 415 -2.75 -14.00 9.61
C ILE A 415 -2.99 -15.11 10.63
N VAL A 416 -4.16 -15.12 11.26
CA VAL A 416 -4.50 -16.05 12.35
C VAL A 416 -5.65 -16.95 11.90
N ASN A 417 -5.47 -18.27 12.02
CA ASN A 417 -6.55 -19.25 11.94
C ASN A 417 -7.12 -19.49 13.34
N HIS A 418 -8.40 -19.21 13.54
CA HIS A 418 -9.02 -19.24 14.87
C HIS A 418 -9.50 -20.61 15.35
N LYS A 419 -9.45 -21.65 14.51
CA LYS A 419 -9.86 -23.01 14.91
C LYS A 419 -8.67 -23.88 15.32
N GLU A 420 -7.57 -23.81 14.58
CA GLU A 420 -6.37 -24.65 14.79
C GLU A 420 -5.22 -23.91 15.49
N GLY A 421 -5.36 -22.61 15.80
CA GLY A 421 -4.31 -21.80 16.43
C GLY A 421 -3.09 -21.54 15.53
N ILE A 422 -3.18 -21.86 14.24
CA ILE A 422 -2.12 -21.68 13.24
C ILE A 422 -1.98 -20.21 12.89
N LYS A 423 -0.73 -19.74 12.76
CA LYS A 423 -0.41 -18.33 12.56
C LYS A 423 0.65 -18.14 11.48
N CYS A 424 0.39 -17.27 10.51
CA CYS A 424 1.44 -16.73 9.64
C CYS A 424 1.84 -15.33 10.11
N HIS A 425 3.14 -15.10 10.28
CA HIS A 425 3.71 -13.77 10.49
C HIS A 425 4.36 -13.28 9.20
N LEU A 426 3.94 -12.12 8.70
CA LEU A 426 4.46 -11.47 7.50
C LEU A 426 5.15 -10.14 7.84
N LYS A 427 6.35 -9.94 7.31
CA LYS A 427 7.18 -8.75 7.47
C LYS A 427 7.42 -8.10 6.10
N TYR A 428 6.88 -6.91 5.92
CA TYR A 428 7.07 -6.08 4.73
C TYR A 428 8.24 -5.13 4.98
N THR A 429 9.35 -5.34 4.26
CA THR A 429 10.61 -4.63 4.51
C THR A 429 10.51 -3.22 3.93
N PRO A 430 10.53 -2.15 4.76
CA PRO A 430 10.45 -0.78 4.27
C PRO A 430 11.67 -0.43 3.42
N TYR A 431 11.47 0.40 2.41
CA TYR A 431 12.54 0.97 1.60
C TYR A 431 13.60 1.65 2.48
N SER A 432 14.86 1.29 2.27
CA SER A 432 16.02 1.91 2.92
C SER A 432 17.08 2.26 1.89
N TYR A 433 17.53 3.52 1.90
CA TYR A 433 18.60 4.00 1.01
C TYR A 433 19.97 3.34 1.30
N PHE A 434 20.13 2.80 2.51
CA PHE A 434 21.39 2.18 2.97
C PHE A 434 21.40 0.65 2.86
N SER A 435 20.28 0.01 2.49
CA SER A 435 20.29 -1.44 2.28
C SER A 435 20.81 -1.79 0.88
N ARG A 436 21.50 -2.93 0.80
CA ARG A 436 21.86 -3.60 -0.46
C ARG A 436 20.83 -4.67 -0.87
N ASP A 437 19.83 -4.94 -0.03
CA ASP A 437 18.72 -5.84 -0.36
C ASP A 437 17.91 -5.33 -1.56
N SER A 438 17.33 -6.25 -2.33
CA SER A 438 16.25 -5.89 -3.24
C SER A 438 15.09 -5.22 -2.50
N GLN A 439 14.48 -4.24 -3.15
CA GLN A 439 13.39 -3.46 -2.59
C GLN A 439 12.10 -4.30 -2.58
N ARG A 440 11.09 -3.86 -1.81
CA ARG A 440 9.75 -4.49 -1.78
C ARG A 440 9.73 -5.94 -1.27
N LYS A 441 10.81 -6.40 -0.61
CA LYS A 441 10.91 -7.73 0.02
C LYS A 441 9.79 -7.94 1.05
N VAL A 442 9.07 -9.05 0.90
CA VAL A 442 8.20 -9.61 1.93
C VAL A 442 8.77 -10.96 2.35
N LYS A 443 8.82 -11.19 3.67
CA LYS A 443 9.27 -12.44 4.29
C LYS A 443 8.28 -12.86 5.35
N GLY A 444 8.12 -14.15 5.56
CA GLY A 444 7.24 -14.64 6.60
C GLY A 444 7.43 -16.11 6.92
N ILE A 445 6.79 -16.51 8.00
CA ILE A 445 6.80 -17.87 8.52
C ILE A 445 5.39 -18.29 8.89
N VAL A 446 5.04 -19.55 8.64
CA VAL A 446 3.83 -20.19 9.15
C VAL A 446 4.21 -21.08 10.33
N MET A 447 3.53 -20.87 11.45
CA MET A 447 3.71 -21.60 12.70
C MET A 447 2.45 -22.40 13.02
N ASN A 448 2.62 -23.62 13.53
CA ASN A 448 1.51 -24.40 14.08
C ASN A 448 1.08 -23.87 15.47
N SER A 449 0.09 -24.52 16.08
CA SER A 449 -0.38 -24.27 17.45
C SER A 449 0.72 -24.23 18.51
N ASP A 450 1.80 -25.00 18.30
CA ASP A 450 2.93 -25.13 19.23
C ASP A 450 4.01 -24.06 18.99
N ASN A 451 3.77 -23.11 18.09
CA ASN A 451 4.72 -22.10 17.59
C ASN A 451 5.94 -22.68 16.84
N GLU A 452 5.86 -23.92 16.36
CA GLU A 452 6.88 -24.51 15.50
C GLU A 452 6.69 -24.02 14.05
N VAL A 453 7.76 -23.50 13.44
CA VAL A 453 7.72 -23.08 12.02
C VAL A 453 7.62 -24.30 11.11
N LYS A 454 6.57 -24.34 10.28
CA LYS A 454 6.29 -25.40 9.31
C LYS A 454 6.51 -24.98 7.86
N TRP A 455 6.25 -23.71 7.53
CA TRP A 455 6.48 -23.17 6.18
C TRP A 455 7.14 -21.78 6.24
N VAL A 456 7.87 -21.46 5.18
CA VAL A 456 8.46 -20.14 4.91
C VAL A 456 7.77 -19.53 3.70
N VAL A 457 7.53 -18.22 3.75
CA VAL A 457 6.97 -17.40 2.66
C VAL A 457 7.98 -16.31 2.31
N GLN A 458 8.35 -16.13 1.04
CA GLN A 458 9.27 -15.07 0.63
C GLN A 458 9.00 -14.55 -0.79
N GLY A 459 9.49 -13.34 -1.08
CA GLY A 459 9.54 -12.77 -2.43
C GLY A 459 9.39 -11.24 -2.39
N THR A 460 8.76 -10.65 -3.41
CA THR A 460 8.42 -9.22 -3.43
C THR A 460 6.95 -9.00 -3.76
N TRP A 461 6.29 -8.08 -3.06
CA TRP A 461 4.85 -7.85 -3.19
C TRP A 461 4.40 -7.29 -4.55
N ASP A 462 5.35 -6.94 -5.41
CA ASP A 462 5.14 -6.36 -6.75
C ASP A 462 5.55 -7.29 -7.91
N SER A 463 6.03 -8.50 -7.64
CA SER A 463 6.54 -9.43 -8.67
C SER A 463 6.12 -10.89 -8.45
N LYS A 464 6.58 -11.55 -7.39
CA LYS A 464 6.26 -12.96 -7.09
C LYS A 464 6.39 -13.29 -5.61
N ILE A 465 5.68 -14.33 -5.17
CA ILE A 465 5.80 -14.96 -3.85
C ILE A 465 5.98 -16.47 -4.01
N GLU A 466 6.93 -16.99 -3.25
CA GLU A 466 7.34 -18.39 -3.19
C GLU A 466 7.21 -18.91 -1.77
N ILE A 467 6.82 -20.18 -1.62
CA ILE A 467 6.62 -20.86 -0.35
C ILE A 467 7.46 -22.14 -0.29
N ALA A 468 7.98 -22.50 0.88
CA ALA A 468 8.71 -23.75 1.08
C ALA A 468 8.40 -24.39 2.43
N PRO A 469 8.28 -25.73 2.50
CA PRO A 469 8.15 -26.43 3.77
C PRO A 469 9.48 -26.43 4.53
N VAL A 470 9.42 -26.37 5.86
CA VAL A 470 10.57 -26.59 6.73
C VAL A 470 10.82 -28.09 6.85
N ILE A 471 12.01 -28.54 6.45
CA ILE A 471 12.41 -29.96 6.47
C ILE A 471 13.16 -30.35 7.75
N SER A 472 13.83 -29.40 8.42
CA SER A 472 14.47 -29.63 9.72
C SER A 472 14.78 -28.33 10.45
N THR A 473 14.65 -28.33 11.78
CA THR A 473 15.09 -27.22 12.64
C THR A 473 16.38 -27.62 13.37
N SER A 474 17.31 -26.68 13.50
CA SER A 474 18.57 -26.83 14.23
C SER A 474 18.91 -25.53 14.97
N GLY A 475 20.07 -25.42 15.62
CA GLY A 475 20.43 -24.24 16.41
C GLY A 475 19.95 -24.29 17.87
N THR A 476 19.95 -23.15 18.56
CA THR A 476 19.44 -23.04 19.94
C THR A 476 18.00 -22.53 19.96
N LEU A 477 17.31 -22.64 21.10
CA LEU A 477 15.94 -22.14 21.26
C LEU A 477 15.83 -20.64 20.95
N ASP A 478 16.84 -19.85 21.29
CA ASP A 478 16.88 -18.39 21.08
C ASP A 478 17.34 -17.99 19.66
N ASN A 479 18.03 -18.90 18.96
CA ASN A 479 18.53 -18.68 17.59
C ASN A 479 18.31 -19.95 16.73
N PRO A 480 17.05 -20.31 16.46
CA PRO A 480 16.72 -21.47 15.64
C PRO A 480 17.10 -21.23 14.18
N VAL A 481 17.62 -22.29 13.56
CA VAL A 481 18.03 -22.36 12.16
C VAL A 481 17.13 -23.34 11.43
N TYR A 482 16.21 -22.81 10.61
CA TYR A 482 15.25 -23.59 9.83
C TYR A 482 15.82 -23.89 8.45
N LYS A 483 15.88 -25.18 8.13
CA LYS A 483 16.25 -25.70 6.83
C LYS A 483 14.99 -25.87 6.01
N THR A 484 14.89 -25.24 4.83
CA THR A 484 13.73 -25.39 3.94
C THR A 484 13.97 -26.47 2.88
N GLY A 485 12.87 -27.06 2.39
CA GLY A 485 12.86 -27.79 1.13
C GLY A 485 12.86 -26.85 -0.08
N PRO A 486 12.60 -27.38 -1.29
CA PRO A 486 12.50 -26.57 -2.50
C PRO A 486 11.35 -25.55 -2.41
N TYR A 487 11.56 -24.37 -2.98
CA TYR A 487 10.54 -23.34 -3.10
C TYR A 487 9.56 -23.65 -4.23
N ILE A 488 8.28 -23.41 -3.97
CA ILE A 488 7.16 -23.53 -4.89
C ILE A 488 6.62 -22.13 -5.16
N LEU A 489 6.42 -21.78 -6.43
CA LEU A 489 5.76 -20.53 -6.82
C LEU A 489 4.29 -20.56 -6.34
N ALA A 490 3.95 -19.68 -5.40
CA ALA A 490 2.59 -19.55 -4.87
C ALA A 490 1.80 -18.44 -5.57
N TRP A 491 2.48 -17.39 -6.02
CA TRP A 491 1.89 -16.29 -6.77
C TRP A 491 2.92 -15.60 -7.67
N LYS A 492 2.48 -15.15 -8.84
CA LYS A 492 3.23 -14.33 -9.79
C LYS A 492 2.32 -13.23 -10.30
N ARG A 493 2.81 -11.99 -10.33
CA ARG A 493 2.05 -10.84 -10.80
C ARG A 493 1.85 -10.92 -12.31
N ARG A 494 0.61 -10.71 -12.76
CA ARG A 494 0.31 -10.41 -14.17
C ARG A 494 0.70 -8.95 -14.44
N MET A 495 1.71 -8.76 -15.27
CA MET A 495 2.13 -7.42 -15.67
C MET A 495 1.08 -6.80 -16.60
N PRO A 496 0.70 -5.52 -16.40
CA PRO A 496 -0.14 -4.82 -17.36
C PRO A 496 0.65 -4.58 -18.66
N CYS A 497 -0.05 -4.27 -19.75
CA CYS A 497 0.59 -3.99 -21.03
C CYS A 497 1.58 -2.82 -20.93
N GLU A 498 2.62 -2.82 -21.78
CA GLU A 498 3.70 -1.82 -21.76
C GLU A 498 3.19 -0.37 -21.89
N ASP A 499 2.08 -0.15 -22.59
CA ASP A 499 1.48 1.18 -22.77
C ASP A 499 0.43 1.55 -21.71
N SER A 500 0.30 0.77 -20.63
CA SER A 500 -0.65 1.00 -19.54
C SER A 500 -0.46 2.34 -18.80
N GLU A 501 0.72 2.96 -18.84
CA GLU A 501 0.93 4.33 -18.34
C GLU A 501 -0.02 5.35 -19.03
N LYS A 502 -0.48 5.07 -20.25
CA LYS A 502 -1.46 5.91 -20.97
C LYS A 502 -2.89 5.77 -20.44
N TYR A 503 -3.22 4.70 -19.73
CA TYR A 503 -4.55 4.44 -19.16
C TYR A 503 -4.46 4.02 -17.69
N TYR A 504 -3.84 4.90 -16.90
CA TYR A 504 -3.81 4.84 -15.43
C TYR A 504 -3.07 3.64 -14.81
N ASN A 505 -2.19 2.94 -15.57
CA ASN A 505 -1.51 1.72 -15.13
C ASN A 505 -2.48 0.60 -14.68
N PHE A 506 -3.65 0.54 -15.29
CA PHE A 506 -4.65 -0.48 -14.99
C PHE A 506 -4.19 -1.87 -15.44
N THR A 507 -4.44 -2.86 -14.58
CA THR A 507 -4.47 -4.28 -14.96
C THR A 507 -5.69 -4.56 -15.83
N GLU A 508 -5.73 -5.72 -16.48
CA GLU A 508 -6.89 -6.11 -17.27
C GLU A 508 -8.18 -6.17 -16.42
N LEU A 509 -8.13 -6.68 -15.19
CA LEU A 509 -9.27 -6.62 -14.28
C LEU A 509 -9.70 -5.17 -14.02
N ALA A 510 -8.76 -4.28 -13.68
CA ALA A 510 -9.06 -2.87 -13.42
C ALA A 510 -9.68 -2.15 -14.64
N CYS A 511 -9.25 -2.49 -15.87
CA CYS A 511 -9.94 -2.05 -17.09
C CYS A 511 -11.41 -2.49 -17.11
N GLN A 512 -11.70 -3.74 -16.71
CA GLN A 512 -13.05 -4.32 -16.75
C GLN A 512 -14.00 -3.79 -15.67
N LEU A 513 -13.49 -3.41 -14.47
CA LEU A 513 -14.33 -3.09 -13.30
C LEU A 513 -15.40 -2.01 -13.53
N ASN A 514 -15.13 -1.05 -14.42
CA ASN A 514 -16.03 0.07 -14.72
C ASN A 514 -16.69 -0.02 -16.11
N GLU A 515 -16.65 -1.18 -16.76
CA GLU A 515 -17.48 -1.46 -17.93
C GLU A 515 -18.97 -1.44 -17.51
N LEU A 516 -19.85 -0.82 -18.31
CA LEU A 516 -21.29 -0.79 -18.01
C LEU A 516 -21.88 -2.19 -18.04
N GLU A 517 -22.74 -2.53 -17.08
CA GLU A 517 -23.43 -3.81 -17.02
C GLU A 517 -24.94 -3.59 -16.85
N GLU A 518 -25.74 -4.50 -17.42
CA GLU A 518 -27.20 -4.44 -17.34
C GLU A 518 -27.71 -5.07 -16.04
N GLY A 519 -28.86 -4.61 -15.55
CA GLY A 519 -29.51 -5.16 -14.37
C GLY A 519 -28.81 -4.85 -13.04
N VAL A 520 -27.75 -4.05 -13.01
CA VAL A 520 -27.08 -3.62 -11.77
C VAL A 520 -27.92 -2.59 -11.00
N ALA A 521 -27.67 -2.44 -9.70
CA ALA A 521 -28.36 -1.45 -8.87
C ALA A 521 -28.16 0.01 -9.37
N PRO A 522 -29.14 0.91 -9.23
CA PRO A 522 -28.99 2.32 -9.63
C PRO A 522 -27.96 3.10 -8.79
N THR A 523 -27.52 2.51 -7.66
CA THR A 523 -26.43 3.00 -6.80
C THR A 523 -25.04 2.49 -7.20
N ASP A 524 -24.92 1.67 -8.25
CA ASP A 524 -23.64 1.07 -8.67
C ASP A 524 -22.64 2.11 -9.20
N SER A 525 -21.37 2.01 -8.79
CA SER A 525 -20.29 2.91 -9.23
C SER A 525 -20.18 3.05 -10.76
N ARG A 526 -20.62 2.07 -11.57
CA ARG A 526 -20.64 2.17 -13.05
C ARG A 526 -21.54 3.29 -13.58
N PHE A 527 -22.61 3.64 -12.85
CA PHE A 527 -23.53 4.73 -13.18
C PHE A 527 -23.09 6.08 -12.61
N ARG A 528 -22.02 6.11 -11.80
CA ARG A 528 -21.52 7.33 -11.18
C ARG A 528 -20.98 8.31 -12.24
N PRO A 529 -21.60 9.50 -12.42
CA PRO A 529 -21.39 10.29 -13.64
C PRO A 529 -20.06 11.06 -13.69
N ASP A 530 -19.55 11.55 -12.55
CA ASP A 530 -18.23 12.21 -12.48
C ASP A 530 -17.09 11.25 -12.86
N GLN A 531 -17.18 10.00 -12.38
CA GLN A 531 -16.24 8.93 -12.69
C GLN A 531 -16.30 8.52 -14.16
N ARG A 532 -17.50 8.39 -14.75
CA ARG A 532 -17.66 8.09 -16.19
C ARG A 532 -17.09 9.20 -17.08
N LEU A 533 -17.37 10.46 -16.74
CA LEU A 533 -16.80 11.62 -17.45
C LEU A 533 -15.27 11.65 -17.36
N MET A 534 -14.70 11.27 -16.21
CA MET A 534 -13.25 11.14 -16.08
C MET A 534 -12.68 10.04 -16.99
N GLU A 535 -13.31 8.87 -17.04
CA GLU A 535 -12.88 7.74 -17.89
C GLU A 535 -12.88 8.11 -19.38
N ASN A 536 -13.85 8.91 -19.81
CA ASN A 536 -13.96 9.44 -21.17
C ASN A 536 -12.99 10.60 -21.47
N GLY A 537 -12.15 11.02 -20.51
CA GLY A 537 -11.23 12.15 -20.65
C GLY A 537 -11.86 13.54 -20.49
N GLU A 538 -13.16 13.64 -20.16
CA GLU A 538 -13.91 14.88 -20.02
C GLU A 538 -13.73 15.53 -18.63
N TRP A 539 -12.48 15.75 -18.24
CA TRP A 539 -12.09 16.09 -16.86
C TRP A 539 -12.72 17.38 -16.30
N ASP A 540 -12.99 18.39 -17.11
CA ASP A 540 -13.67 19.61 -16.65
C ASP A 540 -15.13 19.35 -16.27
N LYS A 541 -15.85 18.56 -17.09
CA LYS A 541 -17.22 18.12 -16.78
C LYS A 541 -17.23 17.19 -15.57
N ALA A 542 -16.24 16.29 -15.47
CA ALA A 542 -16.08 15.41 -14.31
C ALA A 542 -15.87 16.21 -13.00
N ASN A 543 -15.06 17.28 -13.01
CA ASN A 543 -14.89 18.15 -11.85
C ASN A 543 -16.20 18.88 -11.47
N ALA A 544 -16.95 19.39 -12.45
CA ALA A 544 -18.24 20.05 -12.21
C ALA A 544 -19.30 19.09 -11.64
N GLU A 545 -19.38 17.88 -12.20
CA GLU A 545 -20.33 16.85 -11.76
C GLU A 545 -19.96 16.30 -10.38
N LYS A 546 -18.67 16.11 -10.10
CA LYS A 546 -18.17 15.75 -8.77
C LYS A 546 -18.61 16.77 -7.70
N LEU A 547 -18.52 18.07 -8.01
CA LEU A 547 -18.98 19.10 -7.10
C LEU A 547 -20.49 18.99 -6.84
N ARG A 548 -21.30 18.77 -7.89
CA ARG A 548 -22.75 18.56 -7.78
C ARG A 548 -23.09 17.36 -6.87
N LEU A 549 -22.40 16.23 -7.05
CA LEU A 549 -22.57 15.02 -6.24
C LEU A 549 -22.19 15.26 -4.77
N GLU A 550 -21.02 15.84 -4.51
CA GLU A 550 -20.57 16.17 -3.15
C GLU A 550 -21.51 17.18 -2.47
N GLU A 551 -22.06 18.16 -3.19
CA GLU A 551 -23.04 19.11 -2.66
C GLU A 551 -24.39 18.47 -2.36
N LYS A 552 -24.89 17.58 -3.23
CA LYS A 552 -26.10 16.77 -2.98
C LYS A 552 -25.92 15.94 -1.70
N GLN A 553 -24.78 15.25 -1.55
CA GLN A 553 -24.49 14.46 -0.35
C GLN A 553 -24.37 15.34 0.92
N ARG A 554 -23.72 16.51 0.83
CA ARG A 554 -23.64 17.49 1.93
C ARG A 554 -25.02 18.04 2.32
N ALA A 555 -25.94 18.21 1.38
CA ALA A 555 -27.31 18.64 1.65
C ALA A 555 -28.08 17.53 2.41
N SER A 556 -28.06 16.29 1.91
CA SER A 556 -28.71 15.15 2.58
C SER A 556 -28.11 14.84 3.96
N ARG A 557 -26.80 15.08 4.16
CA ARG A 557 -26.18 15.01 5.49
C ARG A 557 -26.75 16.07 6.44
N ARG A 558 -26.76 17.35 6.04
CA ARG A 558 -27.28 18.45 6.89
C ARG A 558 -28.77 18.30 7.21
N ALA A 559 -29.57 17.75 6.29
CA ALA A 559 -30.98 17.43 6.55
C ALA A 559 -31.12 16.40 7.69
N ARG A 560 -30.39 15.29 7.60
CA ARG A 560 -30.39 14.24 8.64
C ARG A 560 -29.85 14.73 9.99
N GLU A 561 -28.80 15.55 9.99
CA GLU A 561 -28.28 16.18 11.23
C GLU A 561 -29.35 17.07 11.89
N HIS A 562 -30.05 17.88 11.10
CA HIS A 562 -31.15 18.73 11.59
C HIS A 562 -32.38 17.93 12.08
N GLU A 563 -32.67 16.79 11.47
CA GLU A 563 -33.72 15.86 11.92
C GLU A 563 -33.33 15.16 13.23
N ALA A 564 -32.08 14.74 13.36
CA ALA A 564 -31.54 14.16 14.61
C ALA A 564 -31.56 15.17 15.76
N GLU A 565 -31.15 16.43 15.52
CA GLU A 565 -31.21 17.52 16.49
C GLU A 565 -32.66 17.80 16.94
N LYS A 566 -33.63 17.78 16.01
CA LYS A 566 -35.06 17.94 16.33
C LYS A 566 -35.61 16.78 17.17
N ALA A 567 -35.29 15.54 16.80
CA ALA A 567 -35.73 14.36 17.53
C ALA A 567 -35.15 14.38 18.97
N ALA A 568 -33.86 14.66 19.11
CA ALA A 568 -33.20 14.82 20.42
C ALA A 568 -33.83 15.95 21.26
N ALA A 569 -34.12 17.11 20.66
CA ALA A 569 -34.78 18.22 21.35
C ALA A 569 -36.23 17.91 21.78
N GLN A 570 -36.89 16.94 21.14
CA GLN A 570 -38.23 16.46 21.46
C GLN A 570 -38.22 15.21 22.36
N GLY A 571 -37.05 14.66 22.71
CA GLY A 571 -36.92 13.41 23.45
C GLY A 571 -37.39 12.17 22.67
N LEU A 572 -37.45 12.26 21.34
CA LEU A 572 -37.85 11.18 20.45
C LEU A 572 -36.63 10.36 19.98
N PRO A 573 -36.78 9.04 19.73
CA PRO A 573 -35.75 8.26 19.07
C PRO A 573 -35.52 8.78 17.64
N TYR A 574 -34.27 8.70 17.18
CA TYR A 574 -33.88 9.02 15.81
C TYR A 574 -33.26 7.78 15.17
N GLU A 575 -33.81 7.34 14.03
CA GLU A 575 -33.25 6.24 13.24
C GLU A 575 -31.99 6.73 12.50
N THR A 576 -30.84 6.19 12.88
CA THR A 576 -29.58 6.46 12.18
C THR A 576 -29.58 5.82 10.79
N TYR A 577 -28.74 6.31 9.88
CA TYR A 577 -28.53 5.67 8.58
C TYR A 577 -28.05 4.22 8.77
N GLU A 578 -28.82 3.27 8.24
CA GLU A 578 -28.44 1.87 8.10
C GLU A 578 -28.09 1.58 6.62
N PRO A 579 -27.01 0.85 6.34
CA PRO A 579 -26.70 0.40 4.99
C PRO A 579 -27.76 -0.59 4.47
N LEU A 580 -27.92 -0.66 3.16
CA LEU A 580 -29.01 -1.42 2.55
C LEU A 580 -28.71 -2.92 2.45
N TRP A 581 -27.45 -3.28 2.25
CA TRP A 581 -27.01 -4.66 1.96
C TRP A 581 -26.11 -5.25 3.06
N PHE A 582 -25.78 -4.46 4.07
CA PHE A 582 -24.90 -4.84 5.18
C PHE A 582 -25.49 -4.42 6.52
N LYS A 583 -25.43 -5.32 7.50
CA LYS A 583 -25.88 -5.12 8.89
C LYS A 583 -24.68 -5.18 9.83
N LYS A 584 -24.73 -4.48 10.96
CA LYS A 584 -23.72 -4.64 12.01
C LYS A 584 -24.00 -5.90 12.82
N GLU A 585 -22.98 -6.73 12.99
CA GLU A 585 -22.99 -7.86 13.92
C GLU A 585 -21.78 -7.77 14.85
N GLN A 586 -21.84 -8.45 16.00
CA GLN A 586 -20.67 -8.60 16.86
C GLN A 586 -19.75 -9.63 16.21
N ASP A 587 -18.52 -9.24 15.89
CA ASP A 587 -17.56 -10.17 15.35
C ASP A 587 -17.16 -11.22 16.42
N PRO A 588 -17.09 -12.51 16.08
CA PRO A 588 -16.78 -13.57 17.05
C PRO A 588 -15.29 -13.72 17.36
N TYR A 589 -14.40 -13.07 16.61
CA TYR A 589 -12.94 -13.19 16.74
C TYR A 589 -12.23 -11.88 17.08
N THR A 590 -12.96 -10.77 17.06
CA THR A 590 -12.48 -9.44 17.42
C THR A 590 -13.53 -8.75 18.29
N ASP A 591 -13.09 -7.97 19.29
CA ASP A 591 -13.99 -7.21 20.19
C ASP A 591 -14.64 -5.99 19.51
N SER A 592 -14.97 -6.10 18.21
CA SER A 592 -15.53 -5.04 17.37
C SER A 592 -16.84 -5.47 16.71
N LEU A 593 -17.75 -4.50 16.53
CA LEU A 593 -18.86 -4.66 15.60
C LEU A 593 -18.32 -4.59 14.16
N CYS A 594 -18.72 -5.52 13.31
CA CYS A 594 -18.37 -5.54 11.90
C CYS A 594 -19.63 -5.54 11.00
N TYR A 595 -19.54 -4.95 9.81
CA TYR A 595 -20.58 -5.01 8.80
C TYR A 595 -20.55 -6.32 8.01
N VAL A 596 -21.59 -7.14 8.19
CA VAL A 596 -21.79 -8.45 7.52
C VAL A 596 -22.88 -8.32 6.45
N TYR A 597 -22.67 -8.96 5.29
CA TYR A 597 -23.63 -8.99 4.19
C TYR A 597 -24.95 -9.66 4.61
N ASN A 598 -26.08 -9.06 4.25
CA ASN A 598 -27.41 -9.51 4.69
C ASN A 598 -28.03 -10.63 3.82
N GLY A 599 -27.44 -10.95 2.67
CA GLY A 599 -27.94 -11.98 1.74
C GLY A 599 -28.82 -11.46 0.61
N GLU A 600 -29.34 -10.23 0.70
CA GLU A 600 -30.49 -9.78 -0.09
C GLU A 600 -30.15 -9.22 -1.49
N TYR A 601 -28.93 -8.72 -1.71
CA TYR A 601 -28.55 -8.01 -2.94
C TYR A 601 -28.75 -8.86 -4.20
N TRP A 602 -28.21 -10.08 -4.21
CA TRP A 602 -28.30 -10.99 -5.36
C TRP A 602 -29.75 -11.45 -5.61
N GLU A 603 -30.58 -11.54 -4.57
CA GLU A 603 -32.01 -11.85 -4.71
C GLU A 603 -32.77 -10.68 -5.35
N CYS A 604 -32.55 -9.44 -4.87
CA CYS A 604 -33.09 -8.22 -5.48
C CYS A 604 -32.67 -8.10 -6.95
N LYS A 605 -31.38 -8.34 -7.28
CA LYS A 605 -30.88 -8.36 -8.66
C LYS A 605 -31.62 -9.37 -9.53
N SER A 606 -31.81 -10.60 -9.04
CA SER A 606 -32.51 -11.65 -9.79
C SER A 606 -33.97 -11.32 -10.13
N LYS A 607 -34.59 -10.44 -9.33
CA LYS A 607 -35.96 -9.94 -9.51
C LYS A 607 -36.02 -8.60 -10.27
N GLY A 608 -34.89 -7.92 -10.47
CA GLY A 608 -34.84 -6.54 -10.95
C GLY A 608 -35.45 -5.51 -9.99
N ASP A 609 -35.58 -5.84 -8.70
CA ASP A 609 -36.23 -4.97 -7.71
C ASP A 609 -35.21 -4.06 -7.01
N TRP A 610 -35.17 -2.81 -7.47
CA TRP A 610 -34.34 -1.75 -6.92
C TRP A 610 -35.16 -0.68 -6.18
N SER A 611 -36.40 -0.99 -5.77
CA SER A 611 -37.31 -0.04 -5.11
C SER A 611 -36.77 0.54 -3.80
N ARG A 612 -35.89 -0.19 -3.11
CA ARG A 612 -35.22 0.22 -1.87
C ARG A 612 -33.97 1.10 -2.09
N CYS A 613 -33.44 1.18 -3.32
CA CYS A 613 -32.17 1.87 -3.58
C CYS A 613 -32.33 3.40 -3.52
N PRO A 614 -31.47 4.12 -2.77
CA PRO A 614 -31.54 5.58 -2.68
C PRO A 614 -31.05 6.26 -3.97
N ASN A 615 -31.65 7.41 -4.30
CA ASN A 615 -31.19 8.25 -5.40
C ASN A 615 -29.99 9.11 -4.96
N ILE A 616 -28.78 8.58 -5.14
CA ILE A 616 -27.52 9.21 -4.68
C ILE A 616 -26.79 10.05 -5.75
N PHE A 617 -26.93 9.72 -7.05
CA PHE A 617 -26.29 10.46 -8.15
C PHE A 617 -27.10 11.70 -8.60
#